data_AF-C3KKU7-F1
#
_entry.id   AF-C3KKU7-F1
#
_cell.length_a   1.000
_cell.length_b   1.000
_cell.length_c   1.000
_cell.angle_alpha   90.00
_cell.angle_beta   90.00
_cell.angle_gamma   90.00
#
_symmetry.space_group_name_H-M   'P 1'
#
loop_
_entity.id
_entity.type
_entity.pdbx_description
1 polymer ?
#
loop_
_entity_poly.entity_id
_entity_poly.type
_entity_poly.pdbx_seq_one_letter_code
_entity_poly.pdbx_strand_id
1 'polypeptide(L)'
;MDGPIRFLIIIAVEDSDGISNSGVWIPKIAPPYYLFKEVPAEVALATPSGGFAALLGQTGHGSSDREPFVRRFLSDREARDDLADTLSLGQIVADDFDAAFCVGFSGSVWGTHSRGPGPLIKTFLEDGKPVAIIPGQQLEIAPEGAGPGLLIIGDSDQSPVLAAHALVKVVVERRELMARSA
;
A
#
# COMPACT_ATOMS: atom_id res chain seq x y z
N MET A 1 11.28 6.20 -20.79
CA MET A 1 10.53 6.25 -19.51
C MET A 1 11.52 6.73 -18.47
N ASP A 2 11.65 8.06 -18.32
CA ASP A 2 12.70 8.69 -17.49
C ASP A 2 12.13 9.38 -16.23
N GLY A 3 10.85 9.12 -15.90
CA GLY A 3 10.25 9.62 -14.66
C GLY A 3 10.73 8.83 -13.44
N PRO A 4 10.56 9.36 -12.21
CA PRO A 4 10.87 8.63 -10.98
C PRO A 4 10.05 7.34 -10.89
N ILE A 5 10.51 6.39 -10.07
CA ILE A 5 9.68 5.24 -9.68
C ILE A 5 8.50 5.75 -8.84
N ARG A 6 7.30 5.23 -9.02
CA ARG A 6 6.11 5.66 -8.29
C ARG A 6 5.43 4.49 -7.60
N PHE A 7 5.35 4.54 -6.28
CA PHE A 7 4.65 3.56 -5.46
C PHE A 7 3.32 4.11 -4.95
N LEU A 8 2.28 3.29 -5.00
CA LEU A 8 0.99 3.58 -4.38
C LEU A 8 0.83 2.76 -3.10
N ILE A 9 0.56 3.39 -1.97
CA ILE A 9 0.11 2.70 -0.75
C ILE A 9 -1.40 2.92 -0.60
N ILE A 10 -2.15 1.82 -0.62
CA ILE A 10 -3.60 1.80 -0.47
C ILE A 10 -3.94 1.39 0.95
N ILE A 11 -4.70 2.23 1.66
CA ILE A 11 -5.18 1.97 3.00
C ILE A 11 -6.66 1.64 2.90
N ALA A 12 -6.96 0.34 2.87
CA ALA A 12 -8.29 -0.19 2.51
C ALA A 12 -9.33 -0.12 3.64
N VAL A 13 -8.90 0.23 4.84
CA VAL A 13 -9.72 0.15 6.06
C VAL A 13 -10.84 1.19 5.96
N GLU A 14 -12.08 0.72 5.88
CA GLU A 14 -13.27 1.57 6.05
C GLU A 14 -13.54 1.73 7.54
N ASP A 15 -13.76 2.98 7.95
CA ASP A 15 -14.00 3.40 9.33
C ASP A 15 -15.43 3.00 9.74
N SER A 16 -15.69 1.70 9.87
CA SER A 16 -17.04 1.19 10.16
C SER A 16 -17.41 1.30 11.64
N ASP A 17 -16.41 1.41 12.53
CA ASP A 17 -16.60 1.63 13.96
C ASP A 17 -15.84 2.91 14.33
N GLY A 18 -16.56 4.03 14.46
CA GLY A 18 -16.04 5.40 14.68
C GLY A 18 -15.29 5.63 16.01
N ILE A 19 -14.52 4.66 16.50
CA ILE A 19 -13.69 4.74 17.70
C ILE A 19 -12.38 3.97 17.46
N SER A 20 -11.30 4.71 17.17
CA SER A 20 -9.92 4.42 17.63
C SER A 20 -9.24 3.09 17.25
N ASN A 21 -9.06 2.77 15.96
CA ASN A 21 -8.12 1.72 15.52
C ASN A 21 -6.94 2.21 14.65
N SER A 22 -6.76 3.53 14.55
CA SER A 22 -5.60 4.21 13.93
C SER A 22 -4.23 3.59 14.25
N GLY A 23 -3.96 3.34 15.54
CA GLY A 23 -2.69 2.82 16.05
C GLY A 23 -2.32 1.42 15.55
N VAL A 24 -3.31 0.64 15.08
CA VAL A 24 -3.08 -0.74 14.57
C VAL A 24 -2.49 -0.74 13.16
N TRP A 25 -2.71 0.33 12.40
CA TRP A 25 -2.34 0.38 10.98
C TRP A 25 -1.04 1.12 10.70
N ILE A 26 -0.65 2.10 11.53
CA ILE A 26 0.63 2.81 11.37
C ILE A 26 1.84 1.85 11.32
N PRO A 27 1.94 0.79 12.15
CA PRO A 27 3.03 -0.18 12.05
C PRO A 27 3.07 -0.94 10.71
N LYS A 28 1.94 -1.03 10.00
CA LYS A 28 1.84 -1.66 8.67
C LYS A 28 2.07 -0.66 7.52
N ILE A 29 1.87 0.63 7.75
CA ILE A 29 2.02 1.71 6.75
C ILE A 29 3.42 2.33 6.79
N ALA A 30 3.97 2.54 7.98
CA ALA A 30 5.23 3.25 8.15
C ALA A 30 6.43 2.53 7.49
N PRO A 31 6.60 1.19 7.62
CA PRO A 31 7.69 0.51 6.93
C PRO A 31 7.67 0.67 5.41
N PRO A 32 6.59 0.35 4.67
CA PRO A 32 6.58 0.52 3.22
C PRO A 32 6.77 1.98 2.80
N TYR A 33 6.19 2.95 3.52
CA TYR A 33 6.35 4.38 3.22
C TYR A 33 7.82 4.81 3.18
N TYR A 34 8.62 4.38 4.17
CA TYR A 34 10.03 4.75 4.22
C TYR A 34 10.92 3.88 3.34
N LEU A 35 10.66 2.57 3.24
CA LEU A 35 11.44 1.67 2.39
C LEU A 35 11.32 2.02 0.90
N PHE A 36 10.15 2.48 0.47
CA PHE A 36 9.97 2.97 -0.90
C PHE A 36 10.80 4.22 -1.20
N LYS A 37 11.02 5.07 -0.20
CA LYS A 37 11.86 6.29 -0.30
C LYS A 37 13.36 6.02 -0.18
N GLU A 38 13.80 4.77 -0.03
CA GLU A 38 15.24 4.40 -0.06
C GLU A 38 15.81 4.35 -1.50
N VAL A 39 14.95 4.34 -2.50
CA VAL A 39 15.31 4.51 -3.92
C VAL A 39 14.77 5.85 -4.43
N PRO A 40 15.25 6.38 -5.58
CA PRO A 40 14.69 7.57 -6.23
C PRO A 40 13.25 7.38 -6.69
N ALA A 41 12.31 7.41 -5.73
CA ALA A 41 10.91 7.15 -5.93
C ALA A 41 10.01 8.16 -5.22
N GLU A 42 8.80 8.27 -5.74
CA GLU A 42 7.69 8.99 -5.14
C GLU A 42 6.69 7.99 -4.55
N VAL A 43 6.07 8.38 -3.45
CA VAL A 43 5.08 7.55 -2.73
C VAL A 43 3.79 8.35 -2.63
N ALA A 44 2.68 7.76 -3.08
CA ALA A 44 1.34 8.32 -2.87
C ALA A 44 0.55 7.45 -1.90
N LEU A 45 -0.27 8.08 -1.04
CA LEU A 45 -1.20 7.40 -0.14
C LEU A 45 -2.62 7.53 -0.68
N ALA A 46 -3.40 6.46 -0.61
CA ALA A 46 -4.79 6.44 -1.02
C ALA A 46 -5.69 5.71 -0.01
N THR A 47 -6.94 6.17 0.11
CA THR A 47 -8.02 5.52 0.86
C THR A 47 -9.25 5.38 -0.05
N PRO A 48 -10.25 4.54 0.30
CA PRO A 48 -11.49 4.42 -0.48
C PRO A 48 -12.12 5.77 -0.87
N SER A 49 -12.24 6.69 0.10
CA SER A 49 -12.90 7.98 -0.08
C SER A 49 -11.95 9.17 -0.26
N GLY A 50 -10.64 8.98 -0.05
CA GLY A 50 -9.66 10.07 -0.03
C GLY A 50 -9.80 11.00 1.17
N GLY A 51 -8.94 12.02 1.22
CA GLY A 51 -8.92 13.04 2.26
C GLY A 51 -8.31 12.57 3.58
N PHE A 52 -8.75 13.20 4.67
CA PHE A 52 -8.23 12.96 6.01
C PHE A 52 -8.57 11.56 6.47
N ALA A 53 -7.60 10.66 6.41
CA ALA A 53 -7.76 9.34 6.99
C ALA A 53 -8.03 9.51 8.49
N ALA A 54 -9.18 9.04 8.98
CA ALA A 54 -9.55 9.02 10.40
C ALA A 54 -8.57 8.19 11.28
N LEU A 55 -7.54 7.62 10.65
CA LEU A 55 -6.35 6.99 11.22
C LEU A 55 -5.47 7.93 12.06
N LEU A 56 -5.85 9.19 12.26
CA LEU A 56 -5.19 10.10 13.22
C LEU A 56 -5.91 10.15 14.58
N GLY A 57 -7.04 9.44 14.73
CA GLY A 57 -7.78 9.33 15.98
C GLY A 57 -7.04 8.51 17.03
N GLN A 58 -6.18 9.16 17.82
CA GLN A 58 -5.42 8.65 18.96
C GLN A 58 -4.49 7.47 18.65
N THR A 59 -3.20 7.78 18.42
CA THR A 59 -2.10 6.84 18.63
C THR A 59 -2.15 6.38 20.08
N GLY A 60 -2.84 5.27 20.35
CA GLY A 60 -2.71 4.61 21.64
C GLY A 60 -1.25 4.26 21.83
N HIS A 61 -0.65 4.71 22.93
CA HIS A 61 0.72 4.39 23.33
C HIS A 61 0.87 2.89 23.60
N GLY A 62 0.87 2.10 22.54
CA GLY A 62 1.04 0.65 22.54
C GLY A 62 2.51 0.26 22.42
N SER A 63 2.80 -1.04 22.50
CA SER A 63 4.16 -1.57 22.30
C SER A 63 4.73 -1.26 20.91
N SER A 64 3.89 -1.00 19.91
CA SER A 64 4.25 -0.65 18.54
C SER A 64 4.91 0.72 18.37
N ASP A 65 4.67 1.67 19.28
CA ASP A 65 5.35 2.98 19.31
C ASP A 65 6.85 2.86 19.58
N ARG A 66 7.36 1.66 19.89
CA ARG A 66 8.79 1.41 20.08
C ARG A 66 9.52 1.12 18.78
N GLU A 67 8.81 0.81 17.70
CA GLU A 67 9.43 0.50 16.41
C GLU A 67 10.00 1.75 15.72
N PRO A 68 11.23 1.69 15.15
CA PRO A 68 11.88 2.87 14.55
C PRO A 68 11.06 3.56 13.45
N PHE A 69 10.44 2.78 12.54
CA PHE A 69 9.63 3.34 11.46
C PHE A 69 8.38 4.06 11.98
N VAL A 70 7.70 3.47 12.98
CA VAL A 70 6.50 4.07 13.60
C VAL A 70 6.84 5.40 14.26
N ARG A 71 7.89 5.45 15.10
CA ARG A 71 8.32 6.70 15.75
C ARG A 71 8.68 7.79 14.75
N ARG A 72 9.37 7.41 13.67
CA ARG A 72 9.71 8.32 12.58
C ARG A 72 8.44 8.85 11.94
N PHE A 73 7.51 7.97 11.54
CA PHE A 73 6.25 8.35 10.89
C PHE A 73 5.42 9.33 11.72
N LEU A 74 5.29 9.08 13.02
CA LEU A 74 4.53 9.95 13.92
C LEU A 74 5.17 11.32 14.13
N SER A 75 6.49 11.43 13.97
CA SER A 75 7.24 12.69 14.16
C SER A 75 7.48 13.44 12.85
N ASP A 76 7.37 12.74 11.72
CA ASP A 76 7.63 13.25 10.38
C ASP A 76 6.41 14.02 9.87
N ARG A 77 6.60 15.32 9.62
CA ARG A 77 5.52 16.19 9.16
C ARG A 77 5.06 15.80 7.75
N GLU A 78 5.97 15.47 6.85
CA GLU A 78 5.63 15.12 5.47
C GLU A 78 4.78 13.85 5.44
N ALA A 79 5.19 12.81 6.19
CA ALA A 79 4.44 11.57 6.29
C ALA A 79 3.02 11.76 6.87
N ARG A 80 2.87 12.66 7.84
CA ARG A 80 1.56 13.00 8.41
C ARG A 80 0.70 13.84 7.48
N ASP A 81 1.31 14.76 6.74
CA ASP A 81 0.61 15.59 5.76
C ASP A 81 0.13 14.70 4.59
N ASP A 82 0.96 13.77 4.08
CA ASP A 82 0.58 12.77 3.08
C ASP A 82 -0.57 11.86 3.56
N LEU A 83 -0.57 11.49 4.84
CA LEU A 83 -1.66 10.68 5.43
C LEU A 83 -2.95 11.50 5.66
N ALA A 84 -2.82 12.80 5.87
CA ALA A 84 -3.95 13.71 6.05
C ALA A 84 -4.61 14.11 4.72
N ASP A 85 -3.92 13.97 3.59
CA ASP A 85 -4.41 14.33 2.26
C ASP A 85 -4.30 13.16 1.28
N THR A 86 -4.94 12.04 1.62
CA THR A 86 -4.90 10.84 0.77
C THR A 86 -5.71 11.01 -0.51
N LEU A 87 -5.26 10.39 -1.59
CA LEU A 87 -6.05 10.27 -2.82
C LEU A 87 -7.26 9.34 -2.58
N SER A 88 -8.39 9.64 -3.19
CA SER A 88 -9.48 8.66 -3.32
C SER A 88 -9.14 7.63 -4.40
N LEU A 89 -9.69 6.42 -4.29
CA LEU A 89 -9.47 5.38 -5.30
C LEU A 89 -9.90 5.82 -6.71
N GLY A 90 -10.92 6.67 -6.82
CA GLY A 90 -11.39 7.21 -8.11
C GLY A 90 -10.44 8.23 -8.76
N GLN A 91 -9.45 8.74 -8.02
CA GLN A 91 -8.41 9.62 -8.55
C GLN A 91 -7.18 8.86 -9.05
N ILE A 92 -7.10 7.54 -8.79
CA ILE A 92 -5.93 6.75 -9.15
C ILE A 92 -6.03 6.27 -10.59
N VAL A 93 -4.99 6.58 -11.37
CA VAL A 93 -4.73 5.96 -12.68
C VAL A 93 -3.58 4.97 -12.47
N ALA A 94 -3.84 3.68 -12.67
CA ALA A 94 -2.85 2.63 -12.39
C ALA A 94 -1.54 2.82 -13.19
N ASP A 95 -1.60 3.39 -14.39
CA ASP A 95 -0.45 3.69 -15.26
C ASP A 95 0.52 4.72 -14.71
N ASP A 96 0.09 5.54 -13.75
CA ASP A 96 0.97 6.51 -13.09
C ASP A 96 1.87 5.87 -12.01
N PHE A 97 1.75 4.56 -11.78
CA PHE A 97 2.43 3.85 -10.71
C PHE A 97 3.13 2.59 -11.23
N ASP A 98 4.29 2.30 -10.66
CA ASP A 98 5.05 1.09 -10.96
C ASP A 98 4.59 -0.11 -10.10
N ALA A 99 4.01 0.14 -8.93
CA ALA A 99 3.55 -0.89 -7.99
C ALA A 99 2.55 -0.36 -6.97
N ALA A 100 1.78 -1.28 -6.36
CA ALA A 100 0.86 -0.96 -5.27
C ALA A 100 1.12 -1.81 -4.00
N PHE A 101 0.86 -1.22 -2.83
CA PHE A 101 0.95 -1.86 -1.53
C PHE A 101 -0.35 -1.61 -0.76
N CYS A 102 -1.16 -2.64 -0.55
CA CYS A 102 -2.46 -2.53 0.07
C CYS A 102 -2.44 -3.04 1.52
N VAL A 103 -2.85 -2.21 2.48
CA VAL A 103 -2.97 -2.56 3.90
C VAL A 103 -4.43 -2.65 4.31
N GLY A 104 -4.75 -3.65 5.12
CA GLY A 104 -6.06 -3.82 5.74
C GLY A 104 -7.14 -4.31 4.79
N PHE A 105 -6.76 -4.82 3.62
CA PHE A 105 -7.71 -5.34 2.64
C PHE A 105 -8.50 -6.51 3.23
N SER A 106 -9.82 -6.42 3.13
CA SER A 106 -10.73 -7.49 3.47
C SER A 106 -11.71 -7.68 2.32
N GLY A 107 -11.83 -8.91 1.82
CA GLY A 107 -12.69 -9.25 0.70
C GLY A 107 -11.97 -10.06 -0.38
N SER A 108 -12.57 -10.06 -1.58
CA SER A 108 -12.09 -10.80 -2.74
C SER A 108 -11.51 -9.85 -3.78
N VAL A 109 -10.29 -10.12 -4.24
CA VAL A 109 -9.65 -9.34 -5.32
C VAL A 109 -10.42 -9.51 -6.64
N TRP A 110 -10.99 -10.70 -6.89
CA TRP A 110 -11.72 -11.03 -8.12
C TRP A 110 -13.24 -11.17 -7.92
N GLY A 111 -13.76 -10.71 -6.78
CA GLY A 111 -15.19 -10.81 -6.48
C GLY A 111 -16.04 -9.92 -7.41
N THR A 112 -17.20 -10.42 -7.81
CA THR A 112 -18.22 -9.70 -8.61
C THR A 112 -18.88 -8.53 -7.88
N HIS A 113 -18.68 -8.42 -6.56
CA HIS A 113 -19.13 -7.32 -5.71
C HIS A 113 -17.95 -6.59 -5.05
N SER A 114 -16.76 -6.61 -5.66
CA SER A 114 -15.58 -5.94 -5.12
C SER A 114 -15.81 -4.43 -5.03
N ARG A 115 -16.20 -3.98 -3.83
CA ARG A 115 -16.09 -2.58 -3.39
C ARG A 115 -14.70 -2.35 -2.80
N GLY A 116 -14.31 -1.10 -2.63
CA GLY A 116 -12.97 -0.76 -2.15
C GLY A 116 -11.90 -1.03 -3.20
N PRO A 117 -10.67 -1.44 -2.80
CA PRO A 117 -9.52 -1.43 -3.71
C PRO A 117 -9.37 -2.68 -4.59
N GLY A 118 -10.26 -3.68 -4.48
CA GLY A 118 -10.19 -4.90 -5.29
C GLY A 118 -10.10 -4.67 -6.80
N PRO A 119 -10.98 -3.84 -7.42
CA PRO A 119 -10.90 -3.54 -8.84
C PRO A 119 -9.58 -2.85 -9.24
N LEU A 120 -9.08 -1.93 -8.41
CA LEU A 120 -7.81 -1.25 -8.66
C LEU A 120 -6.64 -2.23 -8.60
N ILE A 121 -6.61 -3.10 -7.59
CA ILE A 121 -5.59 -4.16 -7.47
C ILE A 121 -5.61 -5.05 -8.71
N LYS A 122 -6.80 -5.42 -9.20
CA LYS A 122 -6.94 -6.20 -10.44
C LYS A 122 -6.35 -5.45 -11.63
N THR A 123 -6.63 -4.16 -11.79
CA THR A 123 -6.03 -3.34 -12.87
C THR A 123 -4.51 -3.33 -12.80
N PHE A 124 -3.90 -3.13 -11.63
CA PHE A 124 -2.44 -3.20 -11.49
C PHE A 124 -1.88 -4.56 -11.95
N LEU A 125 -2.52 -5.66 -11.55
CA LEU A 125 -2.09 -7.00 -11.93
C LEU A 125 -2.24 -7.26 -13.44
N GLU A 126 -3.33 -6.78 -14.05
CA GLU A 126 -3.59 -6.88 -15.50
C GLU A 126 -2.59 -6.06 -16.33
N ASP A 127 -2.14 -4.91 -15.82
CA ASP A 127 -1.06 -4.10 -16.40
C ASP A 127 0.33 -4.72 -16.19
N GLY A 128 0.37 -5.89 -15.55
CA GLY A 128 1.59 -6.60 -15.24
C GLY A 128 2.36 -5.98 -14.08
N LYS A 129 1.79 -5.07 -13.28
CA LYS A 129 2.48 -4.41 -12.15
C LYS A 129 2.39 -5.27 -10.89
N PRO A 130 3.44 -5.29 -10.05
CA PRO A 130 3.43 -6.03 -8.80
C PRO A 130 2.57 -5.34 -7.74
N VAL A 131 1.85 -6.13 -6.95
CA VAL A 131 1.02 -5.67 -5.83
C VAL A 131 1.34 -6.48 -4.57
N ALA A 132 1.49 -5.81 -3.43
CA ALA A 132 1.52 -6.47 -2.12
C ALA A 132 0.19 -6.24 -1.37
N ILE A 133 -0.29 -7.25 -0.66
CA ILE A 133 -1.47 -7.17 0.21
C ILE A 133 -1.10 -7.65 1.62
N ILE A 134 -1.34 -6.77 2.60
CA ILE A 134 -1.35 -7.10 4.03
C ILE A 134 -2.83 -7.17 4.47
N PRO A 135 -3.39 -8.37 4.67
CA PRO A 135 -4.81 -8.53 4.95
C PRO A 135 -5.27 -7.86 6.25
N GLY A 136 -6.55 -7.50 6.29
CA GLY A 136 -7.25 -7.05 7.50
C GLY A 136 -7.86 -8.22 8.26
N GLN A 137 -8.99 -8.73 7.80
CA GLN A 137 -9.70 -9.86 8.42
C GLN A 137 -9.72 -11.11 7.53
N GLN A 138 -10.38 -11.03 6.37
CA GLN A 138 -10.54 -12.15 5.44
C GLN A 138 -10.06 -11.74 4.06
N LEU A 139 -9.13 -12.50 3.50
CA LEU A 139 -8.68 -12.35 2.12
C LEU A 139 -9.07 -13.60 1.32
N GLU A 140 -9.82 -13.38 0.24
CA GLU A 140 -10.15 -14.41 -0.73
C GLU A 140 -9.37 -14.19 -2.02
N ILE A 141 -8.50 -15.15 -2.33
CA ILE A 141 -7.75 -15.20 -3.58
C ILE A 141 -8.47 -16.23 -4.45
N ALA A 142 -9.28 -15.75 -5.39
CA ALA A 142 -9.96 -16.60 -6.37
C ALA A 142 -8.96 -17.11 -7.44
N PRO A 143 -9.31 -18.12 -8.25
CA PRO A 143 -8.37 -18.89 -9.08
C PRO A 143 -7.81 -18.17 -10.31
N GLU A 144 -8.09 -16.87 -10.50
CA GLU A 144 -7.60 -16.09 -11.67
C GLU A 144 -6.10 -15.76 -11.57
N GLY A 145 -5.51 -15.80 -10.37
CA GLY A 145 -4.08 -15.56 -10.16
C GLY A 145 -3.63 -14.15 -10.57
N ALA A 146 -2.33 -13.87 -10.48
CA ALA A 146 -1.78 -12.53 -10.70
C ALA A 146 -1.75 -12.05 -12.16
N GLY A 147 -2.24 -12.86 -13.12
CA GLY A 147 -2.11 -12.56 -14.55
C GLY A 147 -0.63 -12.33 -14.95
N PRO A 148 -0.32 -11.27 -15.73
CA PRO A 148 1.06 -10.89 -16.06
C PRO A 148 1.80 -10.17 -14.91
N GLY A 149 1.09 -9.85 -13.81
CA GLY A 149 1.62 -9.17 -12.64
C GLY A 149 2.26 -10.12 -11.63
N LEU A 150 2.44 -9.60 -10.42
CA LEU A 150 2.94 -10.37 -9.28
C LEU A 150 2.14 -9.99 -8.05
N LEU A 151 1.54 -10.97 -7.37
CA LEU A 151 0.82 -10.75 -6.13
C LEU A 151 1.62 -11.29 -4.94
N ILE A 152 1.97 -10.41 -4.01
CA ILE A 152 2.67 -10.72 -2.75
C ILE A 152 1.66 -10.62 -1.62
N ILE A 153 1.61 -11.61 -0.74
CA ILE A 153 0.65 -11.67 0.36
C ILE A 153 1.39 -12.02 1.63
N GLY A 154 1.11 -11.29 2.71
CA GLY A 154 1.70 -11.60 4.01
C GLY A 154 0.78 -11.22 5.16
N ASP A 155 0.67 -12.11 6.13
CA ASP A 155 -0.25 -12.04 7.27
C ASP A 155 0.47 -12.03 8.64
N SER A 156 1.79 -11.83 8.65
CA SER A 156 2.62 -11.76 9.85
C SER A 156 3.01 -10.33 10.22
N ASP A 157 3.49 -10.12 11.45
CA ASP A 157 4.01 -8.82 11.90
C ASP A 157 5.21 -8.33 11.06
N GLN A 158 5.97 -9.24 10.46
CA GLN A 158 7.11 -8.90 9.59
C GLN A 158 6.71 -8.68 8.13
N SER A 159 5.49 -9.06 7.76
CA SER A 159 5.02 -8.99 6.37
C SER A 159 5.08 -7.59 5.77
N PRO A 160 4.80 -6.48 6.50
CA PRO A 160 4.94 -5.14 5.92
C PRO A 160 6.35 -4.82 5.43
N VAL A 161 7.37 -5.16 6.22
CA VAL A 161 8.79 -4.94 5.87
C VAL A 161 9.20 -5.84 4.72
N LEU A 162 8.91 -7.15 4.82
CA LEU A 162 9.32 -8.13 3.80
C LEU A 162 8.66 -7.85 2.44
N ALA A 163 7.37 -7.55 2.43
CA ALA A 163 6.64 -7.26 1.20
C ALA A 163 7.10 -5.93 0.56
N ALA A 164 7.43 -4.91 1.36
CA ALA A 164 7.98 -3.66 0.86
C ALA A 164 9.33 -3.88 0.17
N HIS A 165 10.26 -4.59 0.81
CA HIS A 165 11.55 -4.93 0.19
C HIS A 165 11.38 -5.72 -1.12
N ALA A 166 10.48 -6.71 -1.13
CA ALA A 166 10.20 -7.48 -2.33
C ALA A 166 9.69 -6.58 -3.48
N LEU A 167 8.78 -5.65 -3.19
CA LEU A 167 8.29 -4.69 -4.20
C LEU A 167 9.38 -3.77 -4.72
N VAL A 168 10.18 -3.16 -3.84
CA VAL A 168 11.31 -2.30 -4.24
C VAL A 168 12.23 -3.04 -5.19
N LYS A 169 12.61 -4.28 -4.83
CA LYS A 169 13.51 -5.11 -5.63
C LYS A 169 12.93 -5.41 -7.01
N VAL A 170 11.68 -5.87 -7.06
CA VAL A 170 11.01 -6.19 -8.34
C VAL A 170 10.89 -4.97 -9.23
N VAL A 171 10.49 -3.81 -8.69
CA VAL A 171 10.31 -2.59 -9.50
C VAL A 171 11.63 -2.08 -10.05
N VAL A 172 12.69 -2.01 -9.23
CA VAL A 172 14.02 -1.57 -9.66
C VAL A 172 14.56 -2.50 -10.76
N GLU A 173 14.49 -3.82 -10.57
CA GLU A 173 14.99 -4.77 -11.57
C GLU A 173 14.21 -4.71 -12.88
N ARG A 174 12.89 -4.49 -12.82
CA ARG A 174 12.06 -4.34 -14.03
C ARG A 174 12.42 -3.09 -14.82
N ARG A 175 12.61 -1.95 -14.14
CA ARG A 175 13.08 -0.70 -14.76
C ARG A 175 14.43 -0.91 -15.44
N GLU A 176 15.37 -1.57 -14.78
CA GLU A 176 16.67 -1.90 -15.37
C GLU A 176 16.56 -2.83 -16.59
N LEU A 177 15.72 -3.87 -16.53
CA LEU A 177 15.49 -4.80 -17.64
C LEU A 177 14.91 -4.08 -18.86
N MET A 178 13.94 -3.19 -18.64
CA MET A 178 13.34 -2.38 -19.71
C MET A 178 14.36 -1.42 -20.32
N ALA A 179 15.17 -0.75 -19.50
CA ALA A 179 16.23 0.14 -19.97
C ALA A 179 17.31 -0.59 -20.79
N ARG A 180 17.60 -1.86 -20.47
CA ARG A 180 18.54 -2.70 -21.25
C ARG A 180 17.96 -3.20 -22.58
N SER A 181 16.64 -3.19 -22.73
CA SER A 181 15.93 -3.74 -23.89
C SER A 181 15.46 -2.66 -24.88
N ALA A 182 15.68 -1.39 -24.55
CA ALA A 182 15.36 -0.21 -25.35
C ALA A 182 16.60 0.28 -26.13
#